data_AF-A0A3D2SK22-F1
#
_entry.id   AF-A0A3D2SK22-F1
#
_cell.length_a   1.000
_cell.length_b   1.000
_cell.length_c   1.000
_cell.angle_alpha   90.00
_cell.angle_beta   90.00
_cell.angle_gamma   90.00
#
_symmetry.space_group_name_H-M   'P 1'
#
loop_
_entity.id
_entity.type
_entity.pdbx_description
1 polymer ?
#
loop_
_entity_poly.entity_id
_entity_poly.type
_entity_poly.pdbx_seq_one_letter_code
_entity_poly.pdbx_strand_id
1 'polypeptide(L)'
;MGVIAALLPQGVGGIVTAVPYLVAVIAVLFRFLKQEKRAPSQQERKKLTLGFTLIFWGYNLLGVLLGLTIFSIRDPEVFQNFVLYLQQPQFISIILIMFLVLAIPLYLITYWFYGKQAQRMVAKMFESK
;
A
#
# COMPACT_ATOMS: atom_id res chain seq x y z
N MET A 1 -1.09 8.10 8.45
CA MET A 1 -0.16 8.90 7.62
C MET A 1 1.22 8.81 8.26
N GLY A 2 2.24 8.33 7.55
CA GLY A 2 3.60 8.19 8.11
C GLY A 2 4.23 9.55 8.46
N VAL A 3 5.29 9.54 9.28
CA VAL A 3 5.96 10.75 9.82
C VAL A 3 6.37 11.74 8.72
N ILE A 4 6.80 11.25 7.56
CA ILE A 4 7.18 12.09 6.41
C ILE A 4 5.93 12.70 5.73
N ALA A 5 4.81 11.97 5.69
CA ALA A 5 3.57 12.46 5.09
C ALA A 5 2.87 13.54 5.94
N ALA A 6 3.17 13.61 7.24
CA ALA A 6 2.67 14.64 8.15
C ALA A 6 3.34 16.01 7.96
N LEU A 7 4.50 16.06 7.29
CA LEU A 7 5.27 17.28 7.05
C LEU A 7 5.04 17.85 5.64
N LEU A 8 4.20 17.21 4.82
CA LEU A 8 4.00 17.57 3.42
C LEU A 8 2.67 18.32 3.20
N PRO A 9 2.60 19.25 2.23
CA PRO A 9 1.37 19.97 1.91
C PRO A 9 0.20 19.02 1.65
N GLN A 10 -1.03 19.46 1.98
CA GLN A 10 -2.24 18.67 1.76
C GLN A 10 -2.31 18.13 0.32
N GLY A 11 -2.51 16.81 0.18
CA GLY A 11 -2.52 16.10 -1.11
C GLY A 11 -1.22 15.40 -1.49
N VAL A 12 -0.06 15.85 -1.00
CA VAL A 12 1.26 15.28 -1.36
C VAL A 12 1.55 13.99 -0.59
N GLY A 13 1.04 13.86 0.64
CA GLY A 13 1.24 12.68 1.49
C GLY A 13 0.73 11.37 0.85
N GLY A 14 -0.36 11.41 0.08
CA GLY A 14 -0.87 10.25 -0.64
C GLY A 14 0.04 9.80 -1.78
N ILE A 15 0.62 10.76 -2.52
CA ILE A 15 1.55 10.51 -3.62
C ILE A 15 2.84 9.87 -3.10
N VAL A 16 3.41 10.43 -2.03
CA VAL A 16 4.65 9.90 -1.41
C VAL A 16 4.45 8.50 -0.82
N THR A 17 3.23 8.16 -0.42
CA THR A 17 2.92 6.81 0.10
C THR A 17 2.74 5.79 -1.03
N ALA A 18 2.16 6.19 -2.17
CA ALA A 18 1.91 5.29 -3.29
C ALA A 18 3.17 4.97 -4.13
N VAL A 19 4.11 5.91 -4.26
CA VAL A 19 5.29 5.71 -5.13
C VAL A 19 6.17 4.53 -4.68
N PRO A 20 6.61 4.42 -3.41
CA PRO A 20 7.41 3.27 -2.96
C PRO A 20 6.69 1.93 -3.16
N TYR A 21 5.37 1.93 -2.96
CA TYR A 21 4.53 0.75 -3.22
C TYR A 21 4.57 0.33 -4.69
N LEU A 22 4.37 1.28 -5.61
CA LEU A 22 4.41 1.01 -7.05
C LEU A 22 5.80 0.53 -7.49
N VAL A 23 6.87 1.14 -6.98
CA VAL A 23 8.24 0.69 -7.26
C VAL A 23 8.44 -0.76 -6.82
N ALA A 24 7.97 -1.13 -5.62
CA ALA A 24 8.09 -2.50 -5.12
C ALA A 24 7.30 -3.50 -5.98
N VAL A 25 6.09 -3.15 -6.42
CA VAL A 25 5.27 -3.97 -7.34
C VAL A 25 5.99 -4.20 -8.67
N ILE A 26 6.59 -3.17 -9.25
CA ILE A 26 7.35 -3.27 -10.50
C ILE A 26 8.59 -4.14 -10.31
N ALA A 27 9.39 -3.87 -9.26
CA ALA A 27 10.64 -4.56 -9.01
C ALA A 27 10.44 -6.06 -8.75
N VAL A 28 9.43 -6.43 -7.95
CA VAL A 28 9.12 -7.83 -7.66
C VAL A 28 8.60 -8.56 -8.90
N LEU A 29 7.75 -7.92 -9.71
CA LEU A 29 7.35 -8.53 -10.99
C LEU A 29 8.55 -8.76 -11.89
N PHE A 30 9.42 -7.76 -12.06
CA PHE A 30 10.60 -7.90 -12.92
C PHE A 30 11.53 -9.02 -12.46
N ARG A 31 11.73 -9.16 -11.14
CA ARG A 31 12.49 -10.27 -10.55
C ARG A 31 11.81 -11.62 -10.83
N PHE A 32 10.49 -11.72 -10.63
CA PHE A 32 9.72 -12.93 -10.90
C PHE A 32 9.86 -13.35 -12.37
N LEU A 33 9.65 -12.43 -13.32
CA LEU A 33 9.74 -12.73 -14.75
C LEU A 33 11.13 -13.22 -15.14
N LYS A 34 12.20 -12.64 -14.59
CA LYS A 34 13.58 -13.10 -14.86
C LYS A 34 13.88 -14.50 -14.33
N GLN A 35 13.31 -14.85 -13.16
CA GLN A 35 13.53 -16.14 -12.52
C GLN A 35 12.70 -17.25 -13.19
N GLU A 36 11.40 -17.00 -13.39
CA GLU A 36 10.43 -18.00 -13.85
C GLU A 36 10.29 -18.03 -15.38
N LYS A 37 10.73 -16.98 -16.09
CA LYS A 37 10.58 -16.80 -17.54
C LYS A 37 9.14 -16.90 -18.07
N ARG A 38 8.16 -16.70 -17.19
CA ARG A 38 6.72 -16.70 -17.51
C ARG A 38 6.00 -15.67 -16.64
N ALA A 39 4.76 -15.37 -17.01
CA ALA A 39 3.89 -14.54 -16.17
C ALA A 39 3.43 -15.32 -14.93
N PRO A 40 3.08 -14.61 -13.83
CA PRO A 40 2.47 -15.26 -12.67
C PRO A 40 1.22 -16.04 -13.06
N SER A 41 1.09 -17.26 -12.55
CA SER A 41 -0.14 -18.04 -12.59
C SER A 41 -1.25 -17.33 -11.80
N GLN A 42 -2.49 -17.77 -11.96
CA GLN A 42 -3.63 -17.16 -11.26
C GLN A 42 -3.51 -17.27 -9.74
N GLN A 43 -2.90 -18.34 -9.22
CA GLN A 43 -2.65 -18.52 -7.78
C GLN A 43 -1.55 -17.57 -7.28
N GLU A 44 -0.42 -17.49 -8.00
CA GLU A 44 0.70 -16.59 -7.66
C GLU A 44 0.26 -15.12 -7.73
N ARG A 45 -0.52 -14.76 -8.75
CA ARG A 45 -1.10 -13.42 -8.90
C ARG A 45 -1.94 -13.03 -7.68
N LYS A 46 -2.83 -13.91 -7.21
CA LYS A 46 -3.62 -13.67 -5.99
C LYS A 46 -2.72 -13.52 -4.78
N LYS A 47 -1.76 -14.44 -4.59
CA LYS A 47 -0.82 -14.42 -3.46
C LYS A 47 0.02 -13.15 -3.43
N LEU A 48 0.57 -12.72 -4.57
CA LEU A 48 1.35 -11.49 -4.70
C LEU A 48 0.48 -10.26 -4.41
N THR A 49 -0.70 -10.17 -5.03
CA THR A 49 -1.63 -9.04 -4.81
C THR A 49 -2.01 -8.90 -3.35
N LEU A 50 -2.41 -9.99 -2.70
CA LEU A 50 -2.77 -10.01 -1.28
C LEU A 50 -1.55 -9.72 -0.40
N GLY A 51 -0.39 -10.30 -0.70
CA GLY A 51 0.85 -10.05 0.04
C GLY A 51 1.25 -8.58 0.02
N PHE A 52 1.23 -7.93 -1.14
CA PHE A 52 1.48 -6.49 -1.25
C PHE A 52 0.45 -5.66 -0.51
N THR A 53 -0.83 -6.03 -0.61
CA THR A 53 -1.92 -5.33 0.11
C THR A 53 -1.71 -5.41 1.63
N LEU A 54 -1.40 -6.61 2.15
CA LEU A 54 -1.14 -6.82 3.58
C LEU A 54 0.10 -6.08 4.06
N ILE A 55 1.20 -6.14 3.32
CA ILE A 55 2.44 -5.42 3.67
C ILE A 55 2.19 -3.91 3.70
N PHE A 56 1.51 -3.38 2.69
CA PHE A 56 1.22 -1.96 2.59
C PHE A 56 0.39 -1.48 3.78
N TRP A 57 -0.72 -2.16 4.08
CA TRP A 57 -1.59 -1.76 5.19
C TRP A 57 -0.96 -2.01 6.56
N GLY A 58 -0.22 -3.12 6.71
CA GLY A 58 0.54 -3.40 7.93
C GLY A 58 1.59 -2.34 8.22
N TYR A 59 2.40 -1.96 7.22
CA TYR A 59 3.37 -0.88 7.35
C TYR A 59 2.71 0.46 7.71
N ASN A 60 1.60 0.81 7.06
CA ASN A 60 0.88 2.05 7.37
C ASN A 60 0.28 2.05 8.78
N LEU A 61 -0.27 0.92 9.23
CA LEU A 61 -0.79 0.76 10.58
C LEU A 61 0.34 0.90 11.61
N LEU A 62 1.48 0.23 11.40
CA LEU A 62 2.65 0.36 12.25
C LEU A 62 3.13 1.81 12.30
N GLY A 63 3.11 2.53 11.17
CA GLY A 63 3.45 3.95 11.13
C GLY A 63 2.52 4.84 11.97
N VAL A 64 1.20 4.55 11.97
CA VAL A 64 0.24 5.26 12.83
C VAL A 64 0.51 4.95 14.30
N LEU A 65 0.70 3.68 14.66
CA LEU A 65 0.97 3.28 16.04
C LEU A 65 2.30 3.85 16.54
N LEU A 66 3.34 3.84 15.72
CA LEU A 66 4.64 4.43 16.05
C LEU A 66 4.54 5.95 16.20
N GLY A 67 3.81 6.63 15.30
CA GLY A 67 3.55 8.06 15.42
C GLY A 67 2.84 8.36 16.73
N LEU A 68 1.77 7.62 17.02
CA LEU A 68 1.01 7.74 18.26
C LEU A 68 1.91 7.59 19.48
N THR A 69 2.74 6.55 19.55
CA THR A 69 3.64 6.33 20.69
C THR A 69 4.68 7.43 20.83
N ILE A 70 5.35 7.84 19.74
CA ILE A 70 6.37 8.89 19.78
C ILE A 70 5.80 10.23 20.21
N PHE A 71 4.65 10.65 19.65
CA PHE A 71 4.05 11.93 19.99
C PHE A 71 3.44 11.93 21.41
N SER A 72 2.91 10.79 21.86
CA SER A 72 2.38 10.66 23.22
C SER A 72 3.44 10.78 24.32
N ILE A 73 4.73 10.60 24.01
CA ILE A 73 5.83 10.83 24.97
C ILE A 73 5.92 12.32 25.35
N ARG A 74 5.63 13.21 24.40
CA ARG A 74 5.74 14.66 24.61
C ARG A 74 4.42 15.29 25.04
N ASP A 75 3.30 14.69 24.64
CA ASP A 75 1.96 15.17 24.95
C ASP A 75 1.04 13.96 25.26
N PRO A 76 0.78 13.68 26.56
CA PRO A 76 -0.09 12.58 26.96
C PRO A 76 -1.53 12.67 26.43
N GLU A 77 -2.01 13.86 26.08
CA GLU A 77 -3.37 14.05 25.55
C GLU A 77 -3.52 13.44 24.16
N VAL A 78 -2.43 13.29 23.39
CA VAL A 78 -2.46 12.70 22.04
C VAL A 78 -3.08 11.30 22.06
N PHE A 79 -2.68 10.46 23.02
CA PHE A 79 -3.24 9.12 23.15
C PHE A 79 -4.71 9.15 23.57
N GLN A 80 -5.05 9.98 24.55
CA GLN A 80 -6.42 10.08 25.07
C GLN A 80 -7.38 10.59 23.98
N ASN A 81 -6.99 11.63 23.26
CA ASN A 81 -7.74 12.19 22.14
C ASN A 81 -7.90 11.17 21.01
N PHE A 82 -6.85 10.41 20.69
CA PHE A 82 -6.94 9.34 19.70
C PHE A 82 -7.99 8.28 20.08
N VAL A 83 -7.98 7.80 21.33
CA VAL A 83 -8.99 6.85 21.82
C VAL A 83 -10.39 7.46 21.80
N LEU A 84 -10.54 8.72 22.18
CA LEU A 84 -11.82 9.43 22.16
C LEU A 84 -12.36 9.56 20.73
N TYR A 85 -11.51 9.87 19.74
CA TYR A 85 -11.92 9.89 18.34
C TYR A 85 -12.34 8.51 17.83
N LEU A 86 -11.69 7.43 18.25
CA LEU A 86 -12.09 6.07 17.86
C LEU A 86 -13.49 5.68 18.36
N GLN A 87 -14.00 6.33 19.41
CA GLN A 87 -15.37 6.12 19.89
C GLN A 87 -16.42 6.88 19.06
N GLN A 88 -16.02 7.84 18.23
CA GLN A 88 -16.93 8.62 17.41
C GLN A 88 -17.28 7.86 16.11
N PRO A 89 -18.56 7.50 15.87
CA PRO A 89 -18.95 6.76 14.67
C PRO A 89 -18.64 7.50 13.36
N GLN A 90 -18.76 8.84 13.36
CA GLN A 90 -18.43 9.65 12.19
C GLN A 90 -16.95 9.54 11.83
N PHE A 91 -16.06 9.58 12.83
CA PHE A 91 -14.62 9.46 12.62
C PHE A 91 -14.24 8.10 12.04
N ILE A 92 -14.77 7.01 12.62
CA ILE A 92 -14.56 5.65 12.11
C ILE A 92 -15.06 5.51 10.67
N SER A 93 -16.22 6.09 10.37
CA SER A 93 -16.81 6.07 9.02
C SER A 93 -15.90 6.78 8.00
N ILE A 94 -15.36 7.94 8.35
CA ILE A 94 -14.43 8.69 7.51
C ILE A 94 -13.14 7.89 7.28
N ILE A 95 -12.55 7.31 8.33
CA ILE A 95 -11.36 6.46 8.20
C ILE A 95 -11.64 5.29 7.24
N LEU A 96 -12.77 4.61 7.41
CA LEU A 96 -13.13 3.47 6.57
C LEU A 96 -13.31 3.88 5.10
N ILE A 97 -13.98 5.00 4.84
CA ILE A 97 -14.15 5.53 3.48
C ILE A 97 -12.78 5.85 2.87
N MET A 98 -11.92 6.59 3.59
CA MET A 98 -10.58 6.94 3.10
C MET A 98 -9.72 5.68 2.86
N PHE A 99 -9.81 4.70 3.74
CA PHE A 99 -9.15 3.41 3.59
C PHE A 99 -9.60 2.72 2.30
N LEU A 100 -10.92 2.62 2.06
CA LEU A 100 -11.47 1.97 0.87
C LEU A 100 -11.11 2.71 -0.43
N VAL A 101 -11.19 4.05 -0.41
CA VAL A 101 -10.82 4.90 -1.56
C VAL A 101 -9.38 4.67 -2.00
N LEU A 102 -8.48 4.33 -1.08
CA LEU A 102 -7.09 3.97 -1.41
C LEU A 102 -6.90 2.47 -1.66
N ALA A 103 -7.53 1.61 -0.87
CA ALA A 103 -7.37 0.16 -0.92
C ALA A 103 -7.85 -0.42 -2.24
N ILE A 104 -9.03 0.01 -2.70
CA ILE A 104 -9.67 -0.56 -3.89
C ILE A 104 -8.82 -0.27 -5.13
N PRO A 105 -8.43 0.98 -5.46
CA PRO A 105 -7.60 1.25 -6.63
C PRO A 105 -6.23 0.56 -6.55
N LEU A 106 -5.57 0.57 -5.39
CA LEU A 106 -4.26 -0.09 -5.24
C LEU A 106 -4.35 -1.60 -5.44
N TYR A 107 -5.40 -2.23 -4.90
CA TYR A 107 -5.63 -3.66 -5.12
C TYR A 107 -5.88 -3.96 -6.60
N LEU A 108 -6.76 -3.19 -7.26
CA LEU A 108 -7.10 -3.39 -8.67
C LEU A 108 -5.89 -3.18 -9.59
N ILE A 109 -5.11 -2.13 -9.37
CA ILE A 109 -3.89 -1.85 -10.13
C ILE A 109 -2.89 -2.99 -9.96
N THR A 110 -2.63 -3.43 -8.73
CA THR A 110 -1.68 -4.50 -8.44
C THR A 110 -2.14 -5.83 -9.03
N TYR A 111 -3.43 -6.14 -8.90
CA TYR A 111 -4.03 -7.32 -9.49
C TYR A 111 -3.93 -7.29 -11.02
N TRP A 112 -4.22 -6.17 -11.66
CA TRP A 112 -4.06 -6.01 -13.11
C TRP A 112 -2.59 -6.13 -13.54
N PHE A 113 -1.68 -5.55 -12.76
CA PHE A 113 -0.25 -5.52 -13.02
C PHE A 113 0.38 -6.92 -13.04
N TYR A 114 0.08 -7.76 -12.05
CA TYR A 114 0.51 -9.16 -12.01
C TYR A 114 -0.25 -10.09 -12.97
N GLY A 115 -1.18 -9.57 -13.78
CA GLY A 115 -1.94 -10.31 -14.78
C GLY A 115 -1.59 -9.88 -16.20
N LYS A 116 -2.47 -9.07 -16.81
CA LYS A 116 -2.36 -8.67 -18.22
C LYS A 116 -1.07 -7.89 -18.51
N GLN A 117 -0.61 -7.06 -17.59
CA GLN A 117 0.64 -6.33 -17.78
C GLN A 117 1.86 -7.27 -17.71
N ALA A 118 1.89 -8.20 -16.76
CA ALA A 118 2.93 -9.23 -16.69
C ALA A 118 3.02 -10.06 -17.97
N GLN A 119 1.88 -10.45 -18.56
CA GLN A 119 1.84 -11.16 -19.85
C GLN A 119 2.49 -10.35 -20.98
N ARG A 120 2.16 -9.06 -21.09
CA ARG A 120 2.78 -8.15 -22.08
C ARG A 120 4.28 -8.00 -21.88
N MET A 121 4.74 -7.96 -20.63
CA MET A 121 6.16 -7.85 -20.30
C MET A 121 6.93 -9.12 -20.68
N VAL A 122 6.36 -10.30 -20.45
CA VAL A 122 6.95 -11.60 -20.87
C VAL A 122 7.13 -11.66 -22.37
N ALA A 123 6.07 -11.37 -23.14
CA ALA A 123 6.13 -11.38 -24.60
C ALA A 123 7.25 -10.46 -25.13
N LYS A 124 7.36 -9.24 -24.57
CA LYS A 124 8.43 -8.31 -24.94
C LYS A 124 9.83 -8.76 -24.51
N MET A 125 9.97 -9.41 -23.36
CA MET A 125 11.27 -9.80 -22.82
C MET A 125 11.84 -11.07 -23.44
N PHE A 126 10.97 -12.01 -23.83
CA PHE A 126 11.40 -13.37 -24.18
C PHE A 126 10.93 -13.84 -25.56
N GLU A 127 9.83 -13.31 -26.11
CA GLU A 127 9.27 -13.74 -27.40
C GLU A 127 9.62 -12.77 -28.55
N SER A 128 10.11 -11.57 -28.23
CA SER A 128 10.55 -10.56 -29.20
C SER A 128 11.93 -10.84 -29.84
N LYS A 129 12.34 -12.11 -29.98
CA LYS A 129 13.58 -12.50 -30.65
C LYS A 129 13.31 -13.36 -31.86
#